data_AF-A0A7S2JF20-F1
#
_entry.id   AF-A0A7S2JF20-F1
#
_cell.length_a   1.000
_cell.length_b   1.000
_cell.length_c   1.000
_cell.angle_alpha   90.00
_cell.angle_beta   90.00
_cell.angle_gamma   90.00
#
_symmetry.space_group_name_H-M   'P 1'
#
loop_
_entity.id
_entity.type
_entity.pdbx_description
1 polymer ?
#
loop_
_entity_poly.entity_id
_entity_poly.type
_entity_poly.pdbx_seq_one_letter_code
_entity_poly.pdbx_strand_id
1 'polypeptide(L)'
;RSFVFYGPGQSAETYKFVDTLPPSMETAVYEWPGHGSRKDEPFPEDLDALADDAFEAVRPAMEEVCEGAEMEGAPFVFIGCSVGCQIMTCVAKKVLLKFGIVPAQVFALDRAPLHYPLLSDE
;
A
#
# COMPACT_ATOMS: atom_id res chain seq x y z
N ARG A 1 -4.88 -9.12 7.32
CA ARG A 1 -3.85 -8.05 7.44
C ARG A 1 -4.31 -6.80 6.72
N SER A 2 -3.85 -5.61 7.10
CA SER A 2 -4.07 -4.39 6.30
C SER A 2 -2.75 -3.71 5.95
N PHE A 3 -2.66 -3.15 4.75
CA PHE A 3 -1.46 -2.47 4.24
C PHE A 3 -1.80 -1.04 3.87
N VAL A 4 -1.05 -0.09 4.41
CA VAL A 4 -1.25 1.34 4.22
C VAL A 4 -0.19 1.91 3.28
N PHE A 5 -0.65 2.62 2.25
CA PHE A 5 0.17 3.37 1.30
C PHE A 5 -0.15 4.86 1.48
N TYR A 6 0.82 5.65 1.96
CA TYR A 6 0.65 7.07 2.25
C TYR A 6 1.03 7.98 1.07
N GLY A 7 0.77 9.29 1.20
CA GLY A 7 1.13 10.30 0.22
C GLY A 7 2.45 11.04 0.51
N PRO A 8 2.89 11.91 -0.41
CA PRO A 8 4.15 12.66 -0.24
C PRO A 8 4.13 13.55 1.01
N GLY A 9 5.29 13.73 1.62
CA GLY A 9 5.45 14.53 2.85
C GLY A 9 5.00 13.83 4.14
N GLN A 10 4.55 12.58 4.07
CA GLN A 10 4.22 11.75 5.23
C GLN A 10 5.32 10.70 5.48
N SER A 11 5.31 10.07 6.65
CA SER A 11 6.16 8.93 6.99
C SER A 11 5.36 7.86 7.73
N ALA A 12 5.93 6.67 7.94
CA ALA A 12 5.25 5.64 8.73
C ALA A 12 4.89 6.13 10.14
N GLU A 13 5.71 7.01 10.72
CA GLU A 13 5.45 7.63 12.03
C GLU A 13 4.19 8.51 12.09
N THR A 14 3.65 8.94 10.95
CA THR A 14 2.38 9.69 10.90
C THR A 14 1.19 8.80 11.25
N TYR A 15 1.34 7.47 11.11
CA TYR A 15 0.28 6.48 11.25
C TYR A 15 0.29 5.80 12.63
N LYS A 16 0.51 6.56 13.71
CA LYS A 16 0.58 6.06 15.11
C LYS A 16 -0.67 5.33 15.60
N PHE A 17 -1.81 5.46 14.91
CA PHE A 17 -3.00 4.69 15.26
C PHE A 17 -2.76 3.19 15.17
N VAL A 18 -1.78 2.75 14.35
CA VAL A 18 -1.39 1.34 14.23
C VAL A 18 -0.99 0.77 15.60
N ASP A 19 -0.36 1.58 16.47
CA ASP A 19 0.03 1.18 17.83
C ASP A 19 -1.17 1.00 18.78
N THR A 20 -2.35 1.47 18.38
CA THR A 20 -3.58 1.43 19.18
C THR A 20 -4.58 0.39 18.71
N LEU A 21 -4.25 -0.37 17.66
CA LEU A 21 -5.12 -1.41 17.12
C LEU A 21 -5.20 -2.62 18.07
N PRO A 22 -6.33 -3.35 18.07
CA PRO A 22 -6.42 -4.61 18.79
C PRO A 22 -5.31 -5.58 18.37
N PRO A 23 -4.73 -6.40 19.28
CA PRO A 23 -3.67 -7.35 18.93
C PRO A 23 -4.04 -8.38 17.86
N SER A 24 -5.34 -8.61 17.65
CA SER A 24 -5.86 -9.48 16.59
C SER A 24 -5.84 -8.83 15.20
N MET A 25 -5.50 -7.54 15.10
CA MET A 25 -5.39 -6.80 13.85
C MET A 25 -3.94 -6.52 13.53
N GLU A 26 -3.49 -7.07 12.41
CA GLU A 26 -2.16 -6.77 11.86
C GLU A 26 -2.30 -5.70 10.78
N THR A 27 -1.59 -4.58 10.98
CA THR A 27 -1.53 -3.46 10.03
C THR A 27 -0.08 -3.07 9.81
N ALA A 28 0.32 -2.98 8.54
CA ALA A 28 1.64 -2.53 8.13
C ALA A 28 1.53 -1.23 7.33
N VAL A 29 2.48 -0.33 7.52
CA VAL A 29 2.58 0.91 6.74
C VAL A 29 3.80 0.80 5.85
N TYR A 30 3.58 0.88 4.55
CA TYR A 30 4.68 0.89 3.59
C TYR A 30 5.41 2.25 3.68
N GLU A 31 6.70 2.20 4.02
CA GLU A 31 7.56 3.38 4.08
C GLU A 31 8.32 3.56 2.76
N TRP A 32 8.22 4.75 2.16
CA TRP A 32 8.85 5.08 0.88
C TRP A 32 10.37 5.19 1.02
N PRO A 33 11.15 4.84 -0.02
CA PRO A 33 12.55 5.25 -0.11
C PRO A 33 12.68 6.77 0.03
N GLY A 34 13.65 7.24 0.81
CA GLY A 34 13.86 8.66 1.12
C GLY A 34 13.01 9.20 2.28
N HIS A 35 12.17 8.38 2.92
CA HIS A 35 11.33 8.79 4.06
C HIS A 35 11.67 8.01 5.34
N GLY A 36 11.46 8.65 6.50
CA GLY A 36 11.53 7.98 7.82
C GLY A 36 12.83 7.19 8.06
N SER A 37 12.70 5.89 8.30
CA SER A 37 13.84 4.97 8.48
C SER A 37 14.60 4.68 7.19
N ARG A 38 13.98 4.93 6.03
CA ARG A 38 14.55 4.78 4.68
C ARG A 38 15.07 6.11 4.10
N LYS A 39 15.28 7.13 4.94
CA LYS A 39 15.69 8.49 4.52
C LYS A 39 16.99 8.57 3.70
N ASP A 40 17.88 7.60 3.87
CA ASP A 40 19.17 7.56 3.19
C ASP A 40 19.10 6.82 1.84
N GLU A 41 17.94 6.23 1.51
CA GLU A 41 17.70 5.61 0.21
C GLU A 41 17.35 6.68 -0.85
N PRO A 42 17.75 6.48 -2.12
CA PRO A 42 17.37 7.37 -3.20
C PRO A 42 15.85 7.43 -3.39
N PHE A 43 15.31 8.62 -3.64
CA PHE A 43 13.92 8.77 -4.04
C PHE A 43 13.68 8.03 -5.38
N PRO A 44 12.54 7.34 -5.54
CA PRO A 44 12.18 6.73 -6.82
C PRO A 44 12.02 7.80 -7.90
N GLU A 45 12.40 7.47 -9.13
CA GLU A 45 12.35 8.40 -10.27
C GLU A 45 10.92 8.66 -10.76
N ASP A 46 10.03 7.68 -10.59
CA ASP A 46 8.63 7.76 -11.00
C ASP A 46 7.71 6.91 -10.11
N LEU A 47 6.40 6.98 -10.40
CA LEU A 47 5.37 6.26 -9.67
C LEU A 47 5.46 4.73 -9.86
N ASP A 48 5.92 4.27 -11.02
CA ASP A 48 6.01 2.84 -11.32
C ASP A 48 7.14 2.19 -10.51
N ALA A 49 8.30 2.85 -10.43
CA ALA A 49 9.42 2.44 -9.58
C ALA A 49 9.02 2.38 -8.10
N LEU A 50 8.26 3.39 -7.63
CA LEU A 50 7.74 3.39 -6.27
C LEU A 50 6.71 2.27 -6.03
N ALA A 51 5.86 1.98 -7.01
CA ALA A 51 4.89 0.89 -6.93
C ALA A 51 5.55 -0.50 -6.99
N ASP A 52 6.67 -0.64 -7.71
CA ASP A 52 7.50 -1.85 -7.71
C ASP A 52 8.11 -2.10 -6.34
N ASP A 53 8.72 -1.09 -5.73
CA ASP A 53 9.27 -1.19 -4.37
C ASP A 53 8.17 -1.51 -3.35
N ALA A 54 7.02 -0.86 -3.43
CA ALA A 54 5.85 -1.15 -2.59
C ALA A 54 5.33 -2.58 -2.77
N PHE A 55 5.31 -3.07 -4.01
CA PHE A 55 4.89 -4.43 -4.31
C PHE A 55 5.87 -5.45 -3.69
N GLU A 56 7.17 -5.25 -3.84
CA GLU A 56 8.18 -6.13 -3.23
C GLU A 56 8.11 -6.13 -1.70
N ALA A 57 7.76 -4.99 -1.09
CA ALA A 57 7.56 -4.90 0.35
C ALA A 57 6.36 -5.74 0.85
N VAL A 58 5.25 -5.78 0.10
CA VAL A 58 4.07 -6.56 0.49
C VAL A 58 4.08 -8.00 -0.04
N ARG A 59 4.95 -8.31 -1.01
CA ARG A 59 5.02 -9.60 -1.69
C ARG A 59 5.08 -10.80 -0.74
N PRO A 60 5.92 -10.82 0.31
CA PRO A 60 5.99 -11.98 1.22
C PRO A 60 4.65 -12.28 1.88
N ALA A 61 3.92 -11.25 2.30
CA ALA A 61 2.61 -11.42 2.92
C ALA A 61 1.53 -11.88 1.92
N MET A 62 1.70 -11.61 0.62
CA MET A 62 0.83 -12.14 -0.43
C MET A 62 1.14 -13.62 -0.70
N GLU A 63 2.42 -14.01 -0.67
CA GLU A 63 2.85 -15.39 -0.85
C GLU A 63 2.30 -16.30 0.26
N GLU A 64 2.22 -15.81 1.50
CA GLU A 64 1.65 -16.54 2.63
C GLU A 64 0.16 -16.85 2.50
N VAL A 65 -0.60 -16.10 1.70
CA VAL A 65 -2.05 -16.28 1.54
C VAL A 65 -2.46 -16.98 0.25
N CYS A 66 -1.49 -17.34 -0.58
CA CYS A 66 -1.70 -18.13 -1.79
C CYS A 66 -2.10 -19.58 -1.49
N GLU A 67 -2.63 -20.27 -2.51
CA GLU A 67 -2.93 -21.71 -2.43
C GLU A 67 -1.68 -22.51 -2.03
N GLY A 68 -1.84 -23.40 -1.04
CA GLY A 68 -0.78 -24.25 -0.50
C GLY A 68 0.13 -23.58 0.53
N ALA A 69 -0.09 -22.31 0.89
CA ALA A 69 0.67 -21.61 1.92
C ALA A 69 0.01 -21.70 3.31
N GLU A 70 0.75 -21.34 4.36
CA GLU A 70 0.29 -21.45 5.76
C GLU A 70 -0.99 -20.67 6.05
N MET A 71 -1.16 -19.52 5.39
CA MET A 71 -2.30 -18.60 5.59
C MET A 71 -3.22 -18.58 4.37
N GLU A 72 -3.31 -19.68 3.62
CA GLU A 72 -4.13 -19.79 2.40
C GLU A 72 -5.52 -19.18 2.59
N GLY A 73 -5.89 -18.26 1.68
CA GLY A 73 -7.21 -17.63 1.66
C GLY A 73 -7.46 -16.62 2.79
N ALA A 74 -6.48 -16.34 3.65
CA ALA A 74 -6.64 -15.34 4.70
C ALA A 74 -6.87 -13.93 4.09
N PRO A 75 -7.84 -13.16 4.61
CA PRO A 75 -8.19 -11.87 4.02
C PRO A 75 -7.12 -10.81 4.27
N PHE A 76 -6.90 -9.98 3.26
CA PHE A 76 -6.09 -8.77 3.36
C PHE A 76 -6.81 -7.54 2.82
N VAL A 77 -6.39 -6.37 3.28
CA VAL A 77 -7.01 -5.08 2.98
C VAL A 77 -5.93 -4.12 2.53
N PHE A 78 -6.26 -3.28 1.55
CA PHE A 78 -5.39 -2.16 1.15
C PHE A 78 -6.02 -0.82 1.50
N ILE A 79 -5.18 0.10 1.98
CA ILE A 79 -5.56 1.45 2.38
C ILE A 79 -4.62 2.41 1.67
N GLY A 80 -5.13 3.25 0.79
CA GLY A 80 -4.38 4.29 0.11
C GLY A 80 -4.81 5.67 0.61
N CYS A 81 -3.84 6.55 0.84
CA CYS A 81 -4.07 7.95 1.17
C CYS A 81 -3.36 8.85 0.14
N SER A 82 -4.10 9.80 -0.44
CA SER A 82 -3.53 10.77 -1.37
C SER A 82 -2.84 10.06 -2.56
N VAL A 83 -1.60 10.40 -2.92
CA VAL A 83 -0.83 9.68 -3.97
C VAL A 83 -0.70 8.18 -3.66
N GLY A 84 -0.74 7.78 -2.39
CA GLY A 84 -0.76 6.38 -1.98
C GLY A 84 -1.92 5.56 -2.57
N CYS A 85 -3.04 6.19 -2.95
CA CYS A 85 -4.11 5.50 -3.69
C CYS A 85 -3.66 5.01 -5.07
N GLN A 86 -2.78 5.75 -5.75
CA GLN A 86 -2.26 5.38 -7.06
C GLN A 86 -1.26 4.22 -6.92
N ILE A 87 -0.36 4.30 -5.94
CA ILE A 87 0.56 3.21 -5.57
C ILE A 87 -0.21 1.93 -5.27
N MET A 88 -1.19 2.03 -4.37
CA MET A 88 -2.08 0.93 -4.01
C MET A 88 -2.76 0.30 -5.23
N THR A 89 -3.21 1.12 -6.19
CA THR A 89 -3.84 0.63 -7.43
C THR A 89 -2.86 -0.19 -8.28
N CYS A 90 -1.62 0.31 -8.43
CA CYS A 90 -0.56 -0.41 -9.14
C CYS A 90 -0.18 -1.72 -8.42
N VAL A 91 -0.05 -1.69 -7.10
CA VAL A 91 0.24 -2.89 -6.28
C VAL A 91 -0.90 -3.90 -6.41
N ALA A 92 -2.16 -3.49 -6.28
CA ALA A 92 -3.31 -4.38 -6.43
C ALA A 92 -3.36 -5.04 -7.82
N LYS A 93 -3.04 -4.30 -8.88
CA LYS A 93 -2.91 -4.86 -10.23
C LYS A 93 -1.80 -5.91 -10.29
N LYS A 94 -0.63 -5.65 -9.71
CA LYS A 94 0.49 -6.61 -9.68
C LYS A 94 0.13 -7.86 -8.88
N VAL A 95 -0.52 -7.71 -7.72
CA VAL A 95 -0.98 -8.83 -6.89
C VAL A 95 -1.97 -9.71 -7.65
N LEU A 96 -2.98 -9.12 -8.31
CA LEU A 96 -3.93 -9.85 -9.14
C LEU A 96 -3.22 -10.62 -10.27
N LEU A 97 -2.32 -9.96 -11.01
CA LEU A 97 -1.66 -10.58 -12.15
C LEU A 97 -0.65 -11.66 -11.76
N LYS A 98 0.03 -11.52 -10.61
CA LYS A 98 1.09 -12.44 -10.17
C LYS A 98 0.55 -13.61 -9.35
N PHE A 99 -0.46 -13.38 -8.52
CA PHE A 99 -0.95 -14.35 -7.55
C PHE A 99 -2.41 -14.79 -7.78
N GLY A 100 -3.16 -14.10 -8.63
CA GLY A 100 -4.58 -14.41 -8.85
C GLY A 100 -5.49 -14.10 -7.65
N ILE A 101 -4.98 -13.37 -6.65
CA ILE A 101 -5.72 -12.97 -5.44
C ILE A 101 -6.07 -11.48 -5.47
N VAL A 102 -7.07 -11.09 -4.68
CA VAL A 102 -7.54 -9.70 -4.56
C VAL A 102 -7.73 -9.33 -3.10
N PRO A 103 -7.54 -8.04 -2.73
CA PRO A 103 -7.87 -7.59 -1.39
C PRO A 103 -9.36 -7.77 -1.12
N ALA A 104 -9.71 -8.19 0.09
CA ALA A 104 -11.09 -8.30 0.55
C ALA A 104 -11.78 -6.93 0.64
N GLN A 105 -11.01 -5.87 0.88
CA GLN A 105 -11.49 -4.50 0.90
C GLN A 105 -10.37 -3.53 0.49
N VAL A 106 -10.78 -2.43 -0.14
CA VAL A 106 -9.92 -1.29 -0.48
C VAL A 106 -10.50 -0.02 0.14
N PHE A 107 -9.65 0.80 0.75
CA PHE A 107 -9.98 2.14 1.23
C PHE A 107 -9.15 3.18 0.46
N ALA A 108 -9.81 4.09 -0.27
CA ALA A 108 -9.15 5.19 -0.96
C ALA A 108 -9.52 6.51 -0.25
N LEU A 109 -8.52 7.21 0.27
CA LEU A 109 -8.69 8.41 1.08
C LEU A 109 -8.05 9.62 0.36
N ASP A 110 -8.80 10.71 0.24
CA ASP A 110 -8.28 12.01 -0.23
C ASP A 110 -7.60 11.96 -1.63
N ARG A 111 -8.16 11.15 -2.53
CA ARG A 111 -7.69 11.06 -3.92
C ARG A 111 -8.82 10.63 -4.86
N ALA A 112 -9.05 11.41 -5.90
CA ALA A 112 -9.94 11.03 -6.99
C ALA A 112 -9.25 10.07 -7.97
N PRO A 113 -9.99 9.35 -8.83
CA PRO A 113 -9.40 8.57 -9.91
C PRO A 113 -8.55 9.44 -10.84
N LEU A 114 -7.49 8.87 -11.45
CA LEU A 114 -6.53 9.62 -12.30
C LEU A 114 -7.16 10.41 -13.46
N HIS A 115 -8.33 9.99 -13.95
CA HIS A 115 -9.04 10.67 -15.03
C HIS A 115 -9.93 11.83 -14.55
N TYR A 116 -10.06 12.02 -13.24
CA TYR A 116 -10.68 13.21 -12.66
C TYR A 116 -9.59 14.24 -12.38
N PRO A 117 -9.76 15.49 -12.84
CA PRO A 117 -8.80 16.55 -12.57
C PRO A 117 -8.73 16.82 -11.06
N LEU A 118 -7.51 17.09 -10.57
CA LEU A 118 -7.25 17.29 -9.14
C LEU A 118 -7.89 18.57 -8.60
N LEU A 119 -8.04 19.56 -9.49
CA LEU A 119 -8.73 20.81 -9.26
C LEU A 119 -9.96 20.81 -10.16
N SER A 120 -11.14 21.12 -9.62
CA SER A 120 -12.23 21.56 -10.49
C SER A 120 -11.82 22.90 -11.11
N ASP A 121 -12.02 23.06 -12.41
CA ASP A 121 -11.95 24.39 -13.02
C ASP A 121 -13.04 25.26 -12.33
N GLU A 122 -12.63 26.14 -11.42
CA GLU A 122 -13.45 27.29 -11.01
C GLU A 122 -13.40 28.37 -12.10
#